data_AF-A0A3B1E0T3-F1
#
_entry.id   AF-A0A3B1E0T3-F1
#
_cell.length_a   1.000
_cell.length_b   1.000
_cell.length_c   1.000
_cell.angle_alpha   90.00
_cell.angle_beta   90.00
_cell.angle_gamma   90.00
#
_symmetry.space_group_name_H-M   'P 1'
#
loop_
_entity.id
_entity.type
_entity.pdbx_description
1 polymer ?
#
loop_
_entity_poly.entity_id
_entity_poly.type
_entity_poly.pdbx_seq_one_letter_code
_entity_poly.pdbx_strand_id
1 'polypeptide(L)'
;MNLKDFNTTSHKGLFVSKKTHPSFGKKYIARFQLNKKRYVKVLGYEIKNKLTELKALGLLQQYKNTIRENKSTLVKNKEMKTKSKIDNADELSFVKSILGDYQSIDPTFLQKGIQKIYDNEELKQYQIELIKMQKYLEKTKKKMIILFEGRDASGKGGAIRKMTRYMNARHYRVVALGKPTETQKHQWFFQKYIEHFPTGGEVVLFDRSWYNRAMVEPVFGFCSPEQYEVFMEDVVNFEHDLVRQDIMLVKLYFSVSKEQQKQRFEDRRTSPLKQWKLSEVDLQAQDLWDDFSAKKYEMLKRTSSRSAPWNIVRSNNKHKARMEAVKIILNSTDYDNRNYSLNFTADENINISVQKELSRMRNKKDY
;
A
#
# COMPACT_ATOMS: atom_id res chain seq x y z
N MET A 1 4.95 -22.08 9.86
CA MET A 1 5.24 -23.51 9.60
C MET A 1 5.13 -24.26 10.92
N ASN A 2 4.22 -25.22 11.03
CA ASN A 2 3.95 -25.94 12.28
C ASN A 2 4.98 -27.08 12.45
N LEU A 3 5.67 -27.14 13.60
CA LEU A 3 6.67 -28.19 13.86
C LEU A 3 6.04 -29.57 14.10
N LYS A 4 4.75 -29.62 14.43
CA LYS A 4 4.04 -30.88 14.69
C LYS A 4 4.03 -31.81 13.48
N ASP A 5 4.26 -31.27 12.28
CA ASP A 5 4.25 -31.98 11.00
C ASP A 5 5.63 -32.57 10.60
N PHE A 6 6.66 -32.41 11.44
CA PHE A 6 8.04 -32.82 11.15
C PHE A 6 8.62 -33.70 12.27
N ASN A 7 9.43 -34.68 11.89
CA ASN A 7 10.26 -35.48 12.79
C ASN A 7 11.65 -34.86 12.92
N THR A 8 12.23 -34.94 14.12
CA THR A 8 13.66 -34.65 14.35
C THR A 8 14.49 -35.74 13.70
N THR A 9 15.58 -35.36 13.03
CA THR A 9 16.57 -36.34 12.58
C THR A 9 17.69 -36.49 13.61
N SER A 10 18.68 -37.35 13.33
CA SER A 10 19.86 -37.54 14.17
C SER A 10 20.73 -36.27 14.31
N HIS A 11 20.51 -35.27 13.46
CA HIS A 11 21.31 -34.06 13.39
C HIS A 11 20.54 -32.82 13.90
N LYS A 12 21.14 -32.12 14.87
CA LYS A 12 20.53 -30.95 15.50
C LYS A 12 20.27 -29.83 14.48
N GLY A 13 18.98 -29.51 14.32
CA GLY A 13 18.50 -28.47 13.41
C GLY A 13 18.18 -28.96 12.00
N LEU A 14 18.21 -30.27 11.76
CA LEU A 14 17.66 -30.91 10.57
C LEU A 14 16.35 -31.61 10.95
N PHE A 15 15.32 -31.47 10.11
CA PHE A 15 14.02 -32.09 10.32
C PHE A 15 13.49 -32.63 8.98
N VAL A 16 12.67 -33.68 9.06
CA VAL A 16 12.05 -34.32 7.89
C VAL A 16 10.53 -34.38 8.06
N SER A 17 9.76 -34.16 7.00
CA SER A 17 8.29 -34.17 7.10
C SER A 17 7.77 -35.56 7.46
N LYS A 18 6.74 -35.59 8.32
CA LYS A 18 6.02 -36.83 8.67
C LYS A 18 5.27 -37.39 7.47
N LYS A 19 4.61 -36.49 6.72
CA LYS A 19 3.89 -36.83 5.48
C LYS A 19 4.84 -36.88 4.30
N THR A 20 4.67 -37.90 3.46
CA THR A 20 5.40 -38.08 2.20
C THR A 20 4.55 -37.55 1.06
N HIS A 21 5.11 -36.71 0.18
CA HIS A 21 4.40 -36.24 -1.00
C HIS A 21 4.51 -37.28 -2.13
N PRO A 22 3.42 -37.65 -2.84
CA PRO A 22 3.44 -38.71 -3.86
C PRO A 22 4.51 -38.50 -4.95
N SER A 23 4.61 -37.27 -5.48
CA SER A 23 5.56 -36.94 -6.55
C SER A 23 6.94 -36.48 -6.09
N PHE A 24 7.11 -36.11 -4.82
CA PHE A 24 8.31 -35.40 -4.37
C PHE A 24 9.01 -36.06 -3.17
N GLY A 25 8.37 -36.98 -2.46
CA GLY A 25 8.92 -37.66 -1.30
C GLY A 25 8.83 -36.83 -0.01
N LYS A 26 9.57 -37.24 1.02
CA LYS A 26 9.64 -36.49 2.28
C LYS A 26 10.46 -35.21 2.12
N LYS A 27 10.06 -34.17 2.84
CA LYS A 27 10.65 -32.83 2.78
C LYS A 27 11.64 -32.63 3.93
N TYR A 28 12.89 -32.28 3.61
CA TYR A 28 13.89 -31.91 4.59
C TYR A 28 13.92 -30.40 4.82
N ILE A 29 13.99 -29.99 6.08
CA ILE A 29 14.11 -28.58 6.48
C ILE A 29 15.24 -28.38 7.48
N ALA A 30 15.95 -27.27 7.32
CA ALA A 30 16.87 -26.71 8.30
C ALA A 30 16.12 -25.77 9.23
N ARG A 31 16.35 -25.89 10.54
CA ARG A 31 15.93 -24.91 11.54
C ARG A 31 16.95 -24.81 12.66
N PHE A 32 17.49 -23.62 12.88
CA PHE A 32 18.42 -23.35 13.97
C PHE A 32 18.31 -21.90 14.45
N GLN A 33 18.89 -21.61 15.61
CA GLN A 33 18.98 -20.27 16.17
C GLN A 33 20.43 -19.83 16.18
N LEU A 34 20.69 -18.60 15.73
CA LEU A 34 22.02 -17.97 15.77
C LEU A 34 21.82 -16.49 16.13
N ASN A 35 22.58 -16.00 17.12
CA ASN A 35 22.51 -14.61 17.60
C ASN A 35 21.09 -14.12 17.92
N LYS A 36 20.32 -14.92 18.68
CA LYS A 36 18.93 -14.66 19.07
C LYS A 36 17.92 -14.55 17.90
N LYS A 37 18.33 -14.78 16.65
CA LYS A 37 17.45 -14.89 15.47
C LYS A 37 17.24 -16.34 15.05
N ARG A 38 16.02 -16.68 14.65
CA ARG A 38 15.62 -18.04 14.21
C ARG A 38 15.67 -18.11 12.68
N TYR A 39 16.34 -19.11 12.16
CA TYR A 39 16.47 -19.37 10.72
C TYR A 39 15.73 -20.67 10.38
N VAL A 40 14.97 -20.66 9.29
CA VAL A 40 14.26 -21.83 8.77
C VAL A 40 14.39 -21.85 7.24
N LYS A 41 14.82 -22.97 6.67
CA LYS A 41 14.96 -23.14 5.22
C LYS A 41 14.56 -24.55 4.81
N VAL A 42 13.85 -24.68 3.70
CA VAL A 42 13.61 -25.97 3.06
C VAL A 42 14.87 -26.37 2.30
N LEU A 43 15.41 -27.55 2.59
CA LEU A 43 16.63 -28.04 1.95
C LEU A 43 16.33 -28.81 0.66
N GLY A 44 15.19 -29.48 0.61
CA GLY A 44 14.73 -30.18 -0.58
C GLY A 44 13.80 -31.34 -0.21
N TYR A 45 13.55 -32.19 -1.19
CA TYR A 45 12.69 -33.36 -1.07
C TYR A 45 13.41 -34.63 -1.51
N GLU A 46 13.10 -35.73 -0.84
CA GLU A 46 13.75 -37.03 -0.99
C GLU A 46 13.73 -37.56 -2.43
N ILE A 47 12.56 -37.58 -3.09
CA ILE A 47 12.42 -38.12 -4.45
C ILE A 47 12.80 -37.06 -5.48
N LYS A 48 12.24 -35.84 -5.35
CA LYS A 48 12.45 -34.75 -6.33
C LYS A 48 13.94 -34.38 -6.47
N ASN A 49 14.66 -34.37 -5.36
CA ASN A 49 16.04 -33.90 -5.30
C ASN A 49 17.03 -35.05 -5.05
N LYS A 50 16.57 -36.32 -5.06
CA LYS A 50 17.37 -37.51 -4.70
C LYS A 50 18.15 -37.28 -3.39
N LEU A 51 17.47 -36.69 -2.41
CA LEU A 51 18.09 -36.12 -1.22
C LEU A 51 18.07 -37.13 -0.07
N THR A 52 19.25 -37.62 0.28
CA THR A 52 19.47 -38.43 1.49
C THR A 52 19.68 -37.53 2.71
N GLU A 53 19.52 -38.08 3.92
CA GLU A 53 19.77 -37.33 5.16
C GLU A 53 21.19 -36.74 5.20
N LEU A 54 22.20 -37.49 4.75
CA LEU A 54 23.59 -37.01 4.63
C LEU A 54 23.74 -35.83 3.68
N LYS A 55 23.08 -35.85 2.50
CA LYS A 55 23.10 -34.72 1.56
C LYS A 55 22.34 -33.52 2.14
N ALA A 56 21.24 -33.76 2.85
CA ALA A 56 20.50 -32.72 3.55
C ALA A 56 21.32 -32.09 4.69
N LEU A 57 22.13 -32.88 5.40
CA LEU A 57 23.07 -32.36 6.39
C LEU A 57 24.12 -31.44 5.75
N GLY A 58 24.68 -31.85 4.61
CA GLY A 58 25.59 -30.99 3.83
C GLY A 58 24.93 -29.66 3.45
N LEU A 59 23.67 -29.69 2.99
CA LEU A 59 22.91 -28.47 2.68
C LEU A 59 22.59 -27.61 3.92
N LEU A 60 22.39 -28.22 5.10
CA LEU A 60 22.23 -27.50 6.36
C LEU A 60 23.52 -26.78 6.76
N GLN A 61 24.67 -27.45 6.64
CA GLN A 61 25.97 -26.86 6.95
C GLN A 61 26.31 -25.73 5.98
N GLN A 62 26.12 -25.96 4.67
CA GLN A 62 26.21 -24.91 3.66
C GLN A 62 25.27 -23.74 3.97
N TYR A 63 24.04 -24.01 4.43
CA TYR A 63 23.12 -22.95 4.82
C TYR A 63 23.60 -22.17 6.05
N LYS A 64 24.18 -22.82 7.06
CA LYS A 64 24.79 -22.14 8.20
C LYS A 64 25.99 -21.28 7.78
N ASN A 65 26.84 -21.80 6.91
CA ASN A 65 28.02 -21.08 6.42
C ASN A 65 27.62 -19.91 5.52
N THR A 66 26.65 -20.07 4.62
CA THR A 66 26.10 -18.96 3.84
C THR A 66 25.46 -17.87 4.70
N ILE A 67 24.80 -18.18 5.83
CA ILE A 67 24.32 -17.14 6.75
C ILE A 67 25.49 -16.41 7.45
N ARG A 68 26.62 -17.08 7.67
CA ARG A 68 27.84 -16.48 8.23
C ARG A 68 28.59 -15.64 7.19
N GLU A 69 28.69 -16.13 5.95
CA GLU A 69 29.40 -15.51 4.82
C GLU A 69 28.57 -14.42 4.13
N ASN A 70 27.23 -14.50 4.11
CA ASN A 70 26.34 -13.47 3.52
C ASN A 70 26.44 -12.11 4.22
N LYS A 71 27.10 -12.02 5.39
CA LYS A 71 27.47 -10.74 6.00
C LYS A 71 28.68 -10.09 5.32
N SER A 72 29.60 -10.88 4.75
CA SER A 72 30.75 -10.41 3.95
C SER A 72 30.45 -10.23 2.46
N THR A 73 29.44 -10.92 1.91
CA THR A 73 29.09 -10.87 0.47
C THR A 73 27.87 -10.02 0.11
N LEU A 74 27.19 -9.40 1.08
CA LEU A 74 26.21 -8.30 0.84
C LEU A 74 26.81 -7.12 0.04
N VAL A 75 28.13 -7.11 -0.17
CA VAL A 75 28.89 -6.13 -0.94
C VAL A 75 28.94 -6.44 -2.46
N LYS A 76 28.63 -7.65 -2.93
CA LYS A 76 28.81 -7.99 -4.36
C LYS A 76 27.65 -8.82 -4.92
N ASN A 77 26.96 -8.27 -5.92
CA ASN A 77 26.19 -8.97 -6.95
C ASN A 77 24.83 -9.54 -6.46
N LYS A 78 23.65 -8.94 -6.67
CA LYS A 78 23.18 -8.02 -7.71
C LYS A 78 23.55 -8.47 -9.13
N GLU A 79 23.10 -9.65 -9.58
CA GLU A 79 22.86 -9.95 -11.01
C GLU A 79 22.21 -11.33 -11.26
N MET A 80 21.07 -11.31 -12.00
CA MET A 80 20.53 -12.33 -12.95
C MET A 80 20.21 -13.77 -12.49
N LYS A 81 19.24 -14.54 -13.01
CA LYS A 81 18.07 -14.38 -13.91
C LYS A 81 17.26 -15.69 -13.78
N THR A 82 15.94 -15.57 -13.68
CA THR A 82 14.94 -16.64 -13.83
C THR A 82 14.74 -16.96 -15.31
N LYS A 83 14.70 -18.24 -15.69
CA LYS A 83 13.94 -18.76 -16.85
C LYS A 83 13.75 -20.28 -16.72
N SER A 84 12.50 -20.73 -16.68
CA SER A 84 12.11 -22.08 -17.13
C SER A 84 10.95 -21.92 -18.09
N LYS A 85 11.17 -22.33 -19.35
CA LYS A 85 10.20 -22.39 -20.44
C LYS A 85 9.06 -23.36 -20.06
N ILE A 86 7.84 -23.00 -20.46
CA ILE A 86 6.66 -23.87 -20.45
C ILE A 86 6.37 -24.22 -21.91
N ASP A 87 6.31 -25.50 -22.24
CA ASP A 87 5.87 -26.01 -23.54
C ASP A 87 4.34 -26.10 -23.54
N ASN A 88 3.69 -25.26 -24.35
CA ASN A 88 2.24 -25.09 -24.44
C ASN A 88 1.86 -24.90 -25.93
N ALA A 89 1.69 -25.96 -26.71
CA ALA A 89 1.18 -25.82 -28.08
C ALA A 89 -0.36 -25.71 -28.08
N ASP A 90 -1.04 -26.57 -27.32
CA ASP A 90 -2.51 -26.63 -27.26
C ASP A 90 -3.13 -25.53 -26.40
N GLU A 91 -2.49 -25.16 -25.28
CA GLU A 91 -2.92 -23.99 -24.51
C GLU A 91 -2.67 -22.69 -25.30
N LEU A 92 -1.62 -22.63 -26.13
CA LEU A 92 -1.33 -21.45 -26.93
C LEU A 92 -2.31 -21.31 -28.11
N SER A 93 -2.77 -22.40 -28.72
CA SER A 93 -3.80 -22.36 -29.76
C SER A 93 -5.16 -21.92 -29.18
N PHE A 94 -5.53 -22.42 -28.00
CA PHE A 94 -6.73 -21.98 -27.27
C PHE A 94 -6.65 -20.52 -26.80
N VAL A 95 -5.51 -20.10 -26.26
CA VAL A 95 -5.32 -18.69 -25.89
C VAL A 95 -5.34 -17.78 -27.12
N LYS A 96 -4.75 -18.20 -28.25
CA LYS A 96 -4.83 -17.47 -29.52
C LYS A 96 -6.27 -17.40 -30.05
N SER A 97 -7.08 -18.44 -29.87
CA SER A 97 -8.50 -18.40 -30.28
C SER A 97 -9.34 -17.46 -29.41
N ILE A 98 -9.06 -17.38 -28.10
CA ILE A 98 -9.71 -16.39 -27.20
C ILE A 98 -9.29 -14.96 -27.54
N LEU A 99 -8.02 -14.75 -27.89
CA LEU A 99 -7.49 -13.42 -28.23
C LEU A 99 -8.04 -12.89 -29.56
N GLY A 100 -8.67 -13.73 -30.39
CA GLY A 100 -9.20 -13.35 -31.70
C GLY A 100 -8.09 -12.79 -32.60
N ASP A 101 -8.43 -11.78 -33.42
CA ASP A 101 -7.45 -11.04 -34.21
C ASP A 101 -6.75 -9.96 -33.36
N TYR A 102 -6.03 -10.37 -32.32
CA TYR A 102 -5.25 -9.45 -31.49
C TYR A 102 -4.14 -8.72 -32.28
N GLN A 103 -3.82 -9.18 -33.48
CA GLN A 103 -2.83 -8.58 -34.37
C GLN A 103 -3.34 -7.28 -35.02
N SER A 104 -4.66 -7.12 -35.18
CA SER A 104 -5.27 -5.87 -35.65
C SER A 104 -5.48 -4.82 -34.53
N ILE A 105 -5.24 -5.20 -33.27
CA ILE A 105 -5.31 -4.27 -32.15
C ILE A 105 -4.02 -3.44 -32.10
N ASP A 106 -4.14 -2.12 -31.89
CA ASP A 106 -3.00 -1.24 -31.65
C ASP A 106 -2.04 -1.84 -30.59
N PRO A 107 -0.76 -2.09 -30.93
CA PRO A 107 0.21 -2.69 -30.02
C PRO A 107 0.32 -1.93 -28.68
N THR A 108 0.15 -0.61 -28.67
CA THR A 108 0.25 0.18 -27.43
C THR A 108 -0.95 -0.09 -26.51
N PHE A 109 -2.14 -0.27 -27.07
CA PHE A 109 -3.34 -0.64 -26.33
C PHE A 109 -3.21 -2.05 -25.74
N LEU A 110 -2.72 -3.00 -26.55
CA LEU A 110 -2.49 -4.37 -26.12
C LEU A 110 -1.48 -4.42 -24.94
N GLN A 111 -0.37 -3.70 -25.05
CA GLN A 111 0.64 -3.61 -23.98
C GLN A 111 0.04 -3.03 -22.69
N LYS A 112 -0.78 -1.96 -22.79
CA LYS A 112 -1.48 -1.37 -21.63
C LYS A 112 -2.45 -2.35 -20.99
N GLY A 113 -3.18 -3.12 -21.81
CA GLY A 113 -4.11 -4.16 -21.35
C GLY A 113 -3.39 -5.27 -20.57
N ILE A 114 -2.32 -5.80 -21.14
CA ILE A 114 -1.48 -6.83 -20.51
C ILE A 114 -0.88 -6.32 -19.20
N GLN A 115 -0.30 -5.12 -19.20
CA GLN A 115 0.27 -4.51 -17.98
C GLN A 115 -0.79 -4.39 -16.88
N LYS A 116 -2.02 -3.99 -17.24
CA LYS A 116 -3.12 -3.88 -16.27
C LYS A 116 -3.50 -5.22 -15.64
N ILE A 117 -3.35 -6.34 -16.35
CA ILE A 117 -3.56 -7.68 -15.79
C ILE A 117 -2.48 -7.98 -14.76
N TYR A 118 -1.21 -7.81 -15.11
CA TYR A 118 -0.08 -7.99 -14.19
C TYR A 118 -0.20 -7.11 -12.94
N ASP A 119 -0.55 -5.83 -13.13
CA ASP A 119 -0.78 -4.89 -12.03
C ASP A 119 -1.86 -5.38 -11.06
N ASN A 120 -2.97 -5.92 -11.58
CA ASN A 120 -4.04 -6.44 -10.72
C ASN A 120 -3.61 -7.72 -9.98
N GLU A 121 -2.88 -8.63 -10.62
CA GLU A 121 -2.36 -9.84 -9.96
C GLU A 121 -1.31 -9.53 -8.89
N GLU A 122 -0.46 -8.53 -9.12
CA GLU A 122 0.48 -8.05 -8.11
C GLU A 122 -0.26 -7.49 -6.88
N LEU A 123 -1.26 -6.62 -7.11
CA LEU A 123 -2.03 -5.99 -6.03
C LEU A 123 -2.86 -7.01 -5.23
N LYS A 124 -3.33 -8.08 -5.87
CA LYS A 124 -4.13 -9.14 -5.26
C LYS A 124 -3.46 -9.77 -4.04
N GLN A 125 -2.14 -9.97 -4.09
CA GLN A 125 -1.39 -10.51 -2.95
C GLN A 125 -1.46 -9.59 -1.72
N TYR A 126 -1.41 -8.27 -1.92
CA TYR A 126 -1.53 -7.30 -0.84
C TYR A 126 -2.97 -7.11 -0.39
N GLN A 127 -3.96 -7.31 -1.27
CA GLN A 127 -5.37 -7.33 -0.87
C GLN A 127 -5.70 -8.51 0.06
N ILE A 128 -5.07 -9.68 -0.16
CA ILE A 128 -5.16 -10.80 0.78
C ILE A 128 -4.62 -10.40 2.16
N GLU A 129 -3.51 -9.66 2.20
CA GLU A 129 -2.95 -9.14 3.44
C GLU A 129 -3.87 -8.12 4.12
N LEU A 130 -4.56 -7.26 3.36
CA LEU A 130 -5.56 -6.34 3.92
C LEU A 130 -6.71 -7.09 4.61
N ILE A 131 -7.14 -8.24 4.08
CA ILE A 131 -8.16 -9.08 4.70
C ILE A 131 -7.65 -9.65 6.04
N LYS A 132 -6.38 -10.08 6.09
CA LYS A 132 -5.76 -10.59 7.33
C LYS A 132 -5.64 -9.48 8.37
N MET A 133 -5.20 -8.29 7.95
CA MET A 133 -5.13 -7.11 8.80
C MET A 133 -6.52 -6.76 9.35
N GLN A 134 -7.56 -6.71 8.51
CA GLN A 134 -8.93 -6.43 8.95
C GLN A 134 -9.41 -7.43 10.01
N LYS A 135 -9.21 -8.74 9.78
CA LYS A 135 -9.55 -9.78 10.77
C LYS A 135 -8.81 -9.61 12.09
N TYR A 136 -7.54 -9.20 12.03
CA TYR A 136 -6.76 -8.92 13.24
C TYR A 136 -7.32 -7.72 14.01
N LEU A 137 -7.66 -6.63 13.32
CA LEU A 137 -8.28 -5.46 13.95
C LEU A 137 -9.62 -5.82 14.61
N GLU A 138 -10.45 -6.59 13.91
CA GLU A 138 -11.75 -7.07 14.41
C GLU A 138 -11.59 -7.89 15.71
N LYS A 139 -10.66 -8.84 15.71
CA LYS A 139 -10.34 -9.71 16.85
C LYS A 139 -9.79 -8.92 18.04
N THR A 140 -8.95 -7.93 17.78
CA THR A 140 -8.26 -7.14 18.82
C THR A 140 -9.01 -5.86 19.22
N LYS A 141 -10.16 -5.59 18.59
CA LYS A 141 -10.97 -4.37 18.76
C LYS A 141 -10.17 -3.07 18.54
N LYS A 142 -9.10 -3.14 17.75
CA LYS A 142 -8.30 -1.97 17.38
C LYS A 142 -9.05 -1.09 16.39
N LYS A 143 -8.85 0.22 16.49
CA LYS A 143 -9.51 1.25 15.69
C LYS A 143 -8.54 1.82 14.68
N MET A 144 -8.95 1.96 13.41
CA MET A 144 -8.09 2.55 12.38
C MET A 144 -8.83 3.63 11.59
N ILE A 145 -8.18 4.78 11.42
CA ILE A 145 -8.60 5.86 10.53
C ILE A 145 -7.52 6.03 9.47
N ILE A 146 -7.94 6.06 8.20
CA ILE A 146 -7.04 6.30 7.05
C ILE A 146 -7.54 7.53 6.30
N LEU A 147 -6.73 8.60 6.29
CA LEU A 147 -7.02 9.82 5.57
C LEU A 147 -6.40 9.76 4.17
N PHE A 148 -7.23 9.92 3.14
CA PHE A 148 -6.80 10.11 1.78
C PHE A 148 -6.93 11.58 1.41
N GLU A 149 -5.82 12.29 1.41
CA GLU A 149 -5.70 13.67 0.94
C GLU A 149 -4.89 13.77 -0.35
N GLY A 150 -4.94 14.95 -0.97
CA GLY A 150 -4.23 15.25 -2.21
C GLY A 150 -5.12 15.96 -3.22
N ARG A 151 -4.48 16.54 -4.23
CA ARG A 151 -5.15 17.32 -5.29
C ARG A 151 -6.25 16.54 -5.99
N ASP A 152 -7.14 17.25 -6.67
CA ASP A 152 -8.10 16.61 -7.57
C ASP A 152 -7.41 15.84 -8.69
N ALA A 153 -8.07 14.78 -9.13
CA ALA A 153 -7.51 13.80 -10.05
C ALA A 153 -6.22 13.07 -9.61
N SER A 154 -5.74 13.24 -8.37
CA SER A 154 -4.54 12.55 -7.85
C SER A 154 -4.70 11.02 -7.72
N GLY A 155 -5.92 10.51 -7.57
CA GLY A 155 -6.20 9.06 -7.61
C GLY A 155 -6.77 8.44 -6.32
N LYS A 156 -7.09 9.26 -5.31
CA LYS A 156 -7.63 8.88 -3.98
C LYS A 156 -8.76 7.84 -4.04
N GLY A 157 -9.94 8.21 -4.53
CA GLY A 157 -11.08 7.28 -4.60
C GLY A 157 -10.81 6.02 -5.45
N GLY A 158 -9.92 6.11 -6.44
CA GLY A 158 -9.48 4.93 -7.20
C GLY A 158 -8.60 3.98 -6.40
N ALA A 159 -7.82 4.49 -5.44
CA ALA A 159 -7.05 3.70 -4.50
C ALA A 159 -7.96 3.08 -3.43
N ILE A 160 -8.84 3.88 -2.80
CA ILE A 160 -9.83 3.40 -1.84
C ILE A 160 -10.63 2.24 -2.43
N ARG A 161 -11.24 2.42 -3.61
CA ARG A 161 -12.03 1.38 -4.27
C ARG A 161 -11.25 0.09 -4.56
N LYS A 162 -9.95 0.20 -4.84
CA LYS A 162 -9.11 -0.97 -5.09
C LYS A 162 -8.73 -1.67 -3.78
N MET A 163 -8.47 -0.93 -2.71
CA MET A 163 -8.14 -1.48 -1.40
C MET A 163 -9.34 -2.21 -0.79
N THR A 164 -10.50 -1.57 -0.79
CA THR A 164 -11.70 -2.08 -0.12
C THR A 164 -12.44 -3.16 -0.89
N ARG A 165 -12.06 -3.42 -2.16
CA ARG A 165 -12.77 -4.33 -3.09
C ARG A 165 -13.10 -5.71 -2.49
N TYR A 166 -12.21 -6.25 -1.66
CA TYR A 166 -12.36 -7.58 -1.06
C TYR A 166 -12.44 -7.56 0.47
N MET A 167 -12.47 -6.37 1.08
CA MET A 167 -12.60 -6.25 2.53
C MET A 167 -14.06 -6.54 2.93
N ASN A 168 -14.26 -7.03 4.16
CA ASN A 168 -15.59 -7.23 4.71
C ASN A 168 -16.25 -5.87 5.00
N ALA A 169 -17.32 -5.54 4.27
CA ALA A 169 -18.04 -4.27 4.38
C ALA A 169 -18.67 -4.01 5.75
N ARG A 170 -18.79 -5.03 6.62
CA ARG A 170 -19.27 -4.86 8.01
C ARG A 170 -18.24 -4.19 8.91
N HIS A 171 -16.96 -4.22 8.55
CA HIS A 171 -15.85 -3.75 9.40
C HIS A 171 -14.99 -2.70 8.69
N TYR A 172 -15.49 -2.12 7.61
CA TYR A 172 -14.92 -0.88 7.08
C TYR A 172 -16.02 0.08 6.64
N ARG A 173 -15.73 1.38 6.71
CA ARG A 173 -16.59 2.43 6.13
C ARG A 173 -15.76 3.36 5.28
N VAL A 174 -16.32 3.81 4.16
CA VAL A 174 -15.73 4.91 3.36
C VAL A 174 -16.57 6.15 3.63
N VAL A 175 -15.91 7.20 4.12
CA VAL A 175 -16.54 8.48 4.45
C VAL A 175 -16.12 9.49 3.39
N ALA A 176 -17.10 10.01 2.66
CA ALA A 176 -16.91 11.05 1.65
C ALA A 176 -17.95 12.15 1.89
N LEU A 177 -17.61 13.11 2.77
CA LEU A 177 -18.52 14.19 3.14
C LEU A 177 -18.57 15.26 2.05
N GLY A 178 -19.77 15.76 1.78
CA GLY A 178 -20.00 16.90 0.90
C GLY A 178 -19.70 18.25 1.57
N LYS A 179 -20.23 19.31 0.94
CA LYS A 179 -20.23 20.67 1.53
C LYS A 179 -20.98 20.65 2.88
N PRO A 180 -20.46 21.32 3.93
CA PRO A 180 -21.16 21.40 5.20
C PRO A 180 -22.51 22.09 5.06
N THR A 181 -23.52 21.60 5.79
CA THR A 181 -24.83 22.27 5.93
C THR A 181 -24.71 23.57 6.72
N GLU A 182 -25.73 24.43 6.69
CA GLU A 182 -25.75 25.67 7.49
C GLU A 182 -25.56 25.39 8.99
N THR A 183 -26.18 24.34 9.52
CA THR A 183 -25.95 23.92 10.91
C THR A 183 -24.49 23.50 11.13
N GLN A 184 -23.92 22.68 10.25
CA GLN A 184 -22.53 22.20 10.39
C GLN A 184 -21.49 23.32 10.28
N LYS A 185 -21.78 24.40 9.56
CA LYS A 185 -20.90 25.58 9.50
C LYS A 185 -20.80 26.33 10.83
N HIS A 186 -21.85 26.27 11.65
CA HIS A 186 -21.94 26.92 12.95
C HIS A 186 -21.67 25.96 14.12
N GLN A 187 -21.36 24.69 13.83
CA GLN A 187 -20.87 23.72 14.81
C GLN A 187 -19.35 23.81 14.95
N TRP A 188 -18.83 23.15 15.98
CA TRP A 188 -17.39 22.91 16.04
C TRP A 188 -16.94 22.11 14.80
N PHE A 189 -15.88 22.57 14.15
CA PHE A 189 -15.47 22.07 12.83
C PHE A 189 -15.26 20.54 12.78
N PHE A 190 -14.70 19.96 13.83
CA PHE A 190 -14.41 18.53 13.89
C PHE A 190 -15.66 17.66 14.14
N GLN A 191 -16.75 18.25 14.65
CA GLN A 191 -17.95 17.51 15.10
C GLN A 191 -18.51 16.59 13.99
N LYS A 192 -18.71 17.12 12.79
CA LYS A 192 -19.21 16.33 11.64
C LYS A 192 -18.32 15.16 11.25
N TYR A 193 -17.02 15.20 11.56
CA TYR A 193 -16.09 14.10 11.26
C TYR A 193 -16.10 13.04 12.35
N ILE A 194 -16.19 13.47 13.62
CA ILE A 194 -16.18 12.60 14.80
C ILE A 194 -17.35 11.60 14.77
N GLU A 195 -18.52 12.01 14.27
CA GLU A 195 -19.69 11.14 14.07
C GLU A 195 -19.39 9.89 13.22
N HIS A 196 -18.34 9.94 12.40
CA HIS A 196 -17.95 8.83 11.53
C HIS A 196 -16.78 8.00 12.04
N PHE A 197 -16.28 8.25 13.26
CA PHE A 197 -15.10 7.57 13.78
C PHE A 197 -15.34 6.06 14.00
N PRO A 198 -14.28 5.25 13.92
CA PRO A 198 -14.37 3.80 14.06
C PRO A 198 -14.77 3.40 15.48
N THR A 199 -15.62 2.38 15.57
CA THR A 199 -15.72 1.55 16.78
C THR A 199 -14.64 0.47 16.78
N GLY A 200 -14.51 -0.27 17.89
CA GLY A 200 -13.47 -1.28 18.03
C GLY A 200 -13.53 -2.38 16.97
N GLY A 201 -12.49 -2.48 16.16
CA GLY A 201 -12.39 -3.44 15.04
C GLY A 201 -12.76 -2.87 13.68
N GLU A 202 -13.11 -1.58 13.59
CA GLU A 202 -13.43 -0.92 12.33
C GLU A 202 -12.23 -0.20 11.70
N VAL A 203 -12.24 -0.18 10.37
CA VAL A 203 -11.38 0.68 9.54
C VAL A 203 -12.23 1.74 8.85
N VAL A 204 -11.98 3.02 9.13
CA VAL A 204 -12.67 4.12 8.45
C VAL A 204 -11.71 4.81 7.49
N LEU A 205 -12.08 4.83 6.20
CA LEU A 205 -11.33 5.47 5.13
C LEU A 205 -12.01 6.78 4.74
N PHE A 206 -11.34 7.89 4.98
CA PHE A 206 -11.81 9.23 4.62
C PHE A 206 -11.33 9.60 3.21
N ASP A 207 -12.24 9.72 2.24
CA ASP A 207 -11.96 10.34 0.92
C ASP A 207 -12.13 11.85 1.07
N ARG A 208 -11.01 12.54 1.33
CA ARG A 208 -10.94 13.84 2.01
C ARG A 208 -11.39 13.77 3.47
N SER A 209 -10.91 14.71 4.28
CA SER A 209 -11.06 14.70 5.73
C SER A 209 -11.19 16.13 6.30
N TRP A 210 -10.90 16.31 7.58
CA TRP A 210 -10.79 17.63 8.22
C TRP A 210 -9.71 18.51 7.57
N TYR A 211 -8.77 17.92 6.84
CA TYR A 211 -7.79 18.65 6.04
C TYR A 211 -8.34 19.40 4.83
N ASN A 212 -9.65 19.32 4.54
CA ASN A 212 -10.30 20.27 3.64
C ASN A 212 -10.02 21.72 4.08
N ARG A 213 -9.99 21.99 5.38
CA ARG A 213 -9.66 23.32 5.93
C ARG A 213 -8.21 23.73 5.77
N ALA A 214 -7.27 22.78 5.66
CA ALA A 214 -5.87 23.12 5.32
C ALA A 214 -5.67 23.43 3.83
N MET A 215 -6.55 22.92 2.96
CA MET A 215 -6.29 22.82 1.53
C MET A 215 -7.33 23.58 0.69
N VAL A 216 -8.52 23.01 0.53
CA VAL A 216 -9.53 23.51 -0.43
C VAL A 216 -10.22 24.76 0.09
N GLU A 217 -10.61 24.77 1.37
CA GLU A 217 -11.37 25.88 1.95
C GLU A 217 -10.64 27.24 1.85
N PRO A 218 -9.34 27.37 2.21
CA PRO A 218 -8.66 28.66 2.14
C PRO A 218 -8.34 29.11 0.71
N VAL A 219 -8.19 28.19 -0.25
CA VAL A 219 -7.92 28.54 -1.67
C VAL A 219 -9.17 29.13 -2.33
N PHE A 220 -10.35 28.60 -2.00
CA PHE A 220 -11.62 29.07 -2.58
C PHE A 220 -12.41 30.02 -1.66
N GLY A 221 -11.83 30.43 -0.52
CA GLY A 221 -12.49 31.34 0.43
C GLY A 221 -13.71 30.74 1.13
N PHE A 222 -13.76 29.41 1.33
CA PHE A 222 -14.84 28.74 2.07
C PHE A 222 -14.65 28.78 3.60
N CYS A 223 -13.50 29.26 4.07
CA CYS A 223 -13.25 29.57 5.47
C CYS A 223 -12.56 30.93 5.58
N SER A 224 -12.72 31.60 6.73
CA SER A 224 -11.99 32.82 7.01
C SER A 224 -10.50 32.53 7.30
N PRO A 225 -9.59 33.51 7.18
CA PRO A 225 -8.20 33.35 7.57
C PRO A 225 -8.04 32.90 9.03
N GLU A 226 -8.90 33.40 9.93
CA GLU A 226 -8.89 33.05 11.36
C GLU A 226 -9.30 31.59 11.55
N GLN A 227 -10.34 31.13 10.85
CA GLN A 227 -10.76 29.73 10.91
C GLN A 227 -9.68 28.78 10.39
N TYR A 228 -8.93 29.18 9.35
CA TYR A 228 -7.80 28.44 8.84
C TYR A 228 -6.69 28.32 9.89
N GLU A 229 -6.29 29.44 10.51
CA GLU A 229 -5.20 29.43 11.50
C GLU A 229 -5.57 28.63 12.76
N VAL A 230 -6.78 28.82 13.30
CA VAL A 230 -7.27 28.03 14.44
C VAL A 230 -7.21 26.52 14.12
N PHE A 231 -7.68 26.11 12.94
CA PHE A 231 -7.58 24.70 12.54
C PHE A 231 -6.13 24.21 12.46
N MET A 232 -5.24 25.02 11.88
CA MET A 232 -3.85 24.65 11.68
C MET A 232 -3.05 24.56 13.00
N GLU A 233 -3.47 25.30 14.03
CA GLU A 233 -2.93 25.20 15.40
C GLU A 233 -3.48 23.97 16.14
N ASP A 234 -4.78 23.70 16.02
CA ASP A 234 -5.47 22.67 16.81
C ASP A 234 -5.33 21.25 16.27
N VAL A 235 -5.22 21.08 14.94
CA VAL A 235 -5.35 19.75 14.30
C VAL A 235 -4.33 18.74 14.82
N VAL A 236 -3.11 19.15 15.14
CA VAL A 236 -2.08 18.24 15.66
C VAL A 236 -2.44 17.75 17.07
N ASN A 237 -2.99 18.63 17.92
CA ASN A 237 -3.43 18.27 19.26
C ASN A 237 -4.63 17.32 19.19
N PHE A 238 -5.60 17.64 18.32
CA PHE A 238 -6.74 16.77 18.03
C PHE A 238 -6.29 15.37 17.63
N GLU A 239 -5.39 15.25 16.66
CA GLU A 239 -4.87 13.96 16.18
C GLU A 239 -4.06 13.22 17.24
N HIS A 240 -3.30 13.94 18.06
CA HIS A 240 -2.55 13.36 19.16
C HIS A 240 -3.49 12.69 20.17
N ASP A 241 -4.61 13.32 20.50
CA ASP A 241 -5.62 12.74 21.37
C ASP A 241 -6.25 11.48 20.77
N LEU A 242 -6.48 11.44 19.45
CA LEU A 242 -6.96 10.22 18.78
C LEU A 242 -5.96 9.06 18.94
N VAL A 243 -4.68 9.32 18.71
CA VAL A 243 -3.62 8.31 18.82
C VAL A 243 -3.48 7.82 20.27
N ARG A 244 -3.61 8.71 21.26
CA ARG A 244 -3.61 8.33 22.69
C ARG A 244 -4.77 7.41 23.07
N GLN A 245 -5.88 7.47 22.33
CA GLN A 245 -7.05 6.60 22.49
C GLN A 245 -6.96 5.30 21.67
N ASP A 246 -5.76 4.86 21.29
CA ASP A 246 -5.46 3.67 20.47
C ASP A 246 -6.17 3.67 19.10
N ILE A 247 -6.39 4.86 18.52
CA ILE A 247 -6.78 5.00 17.11
C ILE A 247 -5.51 5.07 16.27
N MET A 248 -5.31 4.05 15.43
CA MET A 248 -4.26 4.08 14.41
C MET A 248 -4.65 5.07 13.31
N LEU A 249 -3.98 6.22 13.29
CA LEU A 249 -4.20 7.28 12.31
C LEU A 249 -3.15 7.22 11.20
N VAL A 250 -3.57 6.86 9.98
CA VAL A 250 -2.72 6.82 8.79
C VAL A 250 -3.08 7.98 7.87
N LYS A 251 -2.12 8.89 7.63
CA LYS A 251 -2.34 10.06 6.75
C LYS A 251 -1.59 9.89 5.43
N LEU A 252 -2.32 9.87 4.32
CA LEU A 252 -1.79 9.70 2.97
C LEU A 252 -2.06 10.95 2.13
N TYR A 253 -1.01 11.54 1.56
CA TYR A 253 -1.13 12.63 0.59
C TYR A 253 -0.76 12.14 -0.82
N PHE A 254 -1.73 12.04 -1.72
CA PHE A 254 -1.51 11.63 -3.10
C PHE A 254 -1.03 12.83 -3.93
N SER A 255 0.26 12.83 -4.29
CA SER A 255 0.91 13.90 -5.05
C SER A 255 1.03 13.54 -6.52
N VAL A 256 0.30 14.25 -7.37
CA VAL A 256 0.35 14.17 -8.83
C VAL A 256 1.07 15.39 -9.38
N SER A 257 1.74 15.29 -10.54
CA SER A 257 2.31 16.47 -11.22
C SER A 257 1.25 17.27 -11.97
N LYS A 258 1.54 18.53 -12.29
CA LYS A 258 0.60 19.46 -12.96
C LYS A 258 0.17 18.91 -14.32
N GLU A 259 1.12 18.42 -15.10
CA GLU A 259 0.91 17.84 -16.43
C GLU A 259 0.03 16.60 -16.34
N GLN A 260 0.32 15.72 -15.37
CA GLN A 260 -0.44 14.50 -15.19
C GLN A 260 -1.86 14.77 -14.66
N GLN A 261 -2.04 15.82 -13.85
CA GLN A 261 -3.37 16.28 -13.44
C GLN A 261 -4.15 16.78 -14.66
N LYS A 262 -3.56 17.66 -15.47
CA LYS A 262 -4.16 18.17 -16.72
C LYS A 262 -4.60 17.05 -17.65
N GLN A 263 -3.71 16.08 -17.91
CA GLN A 263 -4.05 14.90 -18.72
C GLN A 263 -5.24 14.12 -18.15
N ARG A 264 -5.33 13.98 -16.83
CA ARG A 264 -6.45 13.25 -16.20
C ARG A 264 -7.76 14.02 -16.25
N PHE A 265 -7.73 15.35 -16.31
CA PHE A 265 -8.93 16.14 -16.54
C PHE A 265 -9.42 15.97 -17.98
N GLU A 266 -8.53 16.00 -18.97
CA GLU A 266 -8.93 15.72 -20.37
C GLU A 266 -9.46 14.30 -20.56
N ASP A 267 -8.83 13.30 -19.93
CA ASP A 267 -9.32 11.92 -19.92
C ASP A 267 -10.70 11.78 -19.26
N ARG A 268 -11.09 12.70 -18.35
CA ARG A 268 -12.42 12.72 -17.72
C ARG A 268 -13.44 13.39 -18.62
N ARG A 269 -13.05 14.48 -19.30
CA ARG A 269 -13.90 15.24 -20.22
C ARG A 269 -14.35 14.38 -21.41
N THR A 270 -13.43 13.59 -21.94
CA THR A 270 -13.65 12.73 -23.12
C THR A 270 -14.26 11.37 -22.80
N SER A 271 -14.34 10.97 -21.52
CA SER A 271 -14.79 9.63 -21.13
C SER A 271 -16.20 9.67 -20.51
N PRO A 272 -17.23 9.09 -21.16
CA PRO A 272 -18.61 9.12 -20.66
C PRO A 272 -18.76 8.57 -19.22
N LEU A 273 -17.96 7.56 -18.87
CA LEU A 273 -17.97 6.93 -17.53
C LEU A 273 -17.29 7.77 -16.43
N LYS A 274 -16.65 8.88 -16.79
CA LYS A 274 -15.86 9.72 -15.86
C LYS A 274 -16.27 11.19 -15.87
N GLN A 275 -17.11 11.62 -16.80
CA GLN A 275 -17.56 13.01 -16.92
C GLN A 275 -18.17 13.54 -15.61
N TRP A 276 -18.94 12.71 -14.91
CA TRP A 276 -19.51 13.05 -13.59
C TRP A 276 -18.47 13.42 -12.51
N LYS A 277 -17.18 13.14 -12.73
CA LYS A 277 -16.08 13.47 -11.81
C LYS A 277 -15.45 14.85 -12.06
N LEU A 278 -15.99 15.62 -13.01
CA LEU A 278 -15.58 16.99 -13.24
C LEU A 278 -16.57 17.93 -12.56
N SER A 279 -16.04 18.81 -11.73
CA SER A 279 -16.76 19.96 -11.15
C SER A 279 -16.20 21.26 -11.72
N GLU A 280 -16.94 22.36 -11.59
CA GLU A 280 -16.45 23.70 -11.98
C GLU A 280 -15.16 24.08 -11.22
N VAL A 281 -15.10 23.68 -9.95
CA VAL A 281 -13.94 23.83 -9.06
C VAL A 281 -12.70 23.11 -9.61
N ASP A 282 -12.88 21.96 -10.26
CA ASP A 282 -11.77 21.21 -10.87
C ASP A 282 -11.14 21.94 -12.07
N LEU A 283 -11.93 22.73 -12.81
CA LEU A 283 -11.44 23.49 -13.96
C LEU A 283 -10.52 24.64 -13.51
N GLN A 284 -10.87 25.31 -12.42
CA GLN A 284 -10.06 26.38 -11.81
C GLN A 284 -8.82 25.83 -11.10
N ALA A 285 -8.81 24.56 -10.70
CA ALA A 285 -7.72 23.97 -9.92
C ALA A 285 -6.37 23.91 -10.67
N GLN A 286 -6.37 23.98 -12.01
CA GLN A 286 -5.14 24.09 -12.80
C GLN A 286 -4.52 25.48 -12.73
N ASP A 287 -5.35 26.53 -12.73
CA ASP A 287 -4.91 27.92 -12.64
C ASP A 287 -4.44 28.25 -11.22
N LEU A 288 -5.16 27.73 -10.21
CA LEU A 288 -4.83 27.86 -8.79
C LEU A 288 -3.75 26.88 -8.31
N TRP A 289 -2.93 26.35 -9.23
CA TRP A 289 -1.93 25.33 -8.91
C TRP A 289 -1.02 25.78 -7.78
N ASP A 290 -0.53 27.02 -7.86
CA ASP A 290 0.45 27.64 -6.97
C ASP A 290 -0.15 27.96 -5.58
N ASP A 291 -1.43 28.28 -5.50
CA ASP A 291 -2.12 28.50 -4.22
C ASP A 291 -2.28 27.19 -3.45
N PHE A 292 -2.75 26.14 -4.13
CA PHE A 292 -2.84 24.80 -3.55
C PHE A 292 -1.48 24.26 -3.12
N SER A 293 -0.45 24.63 -3.87
CA SER A 293 0.95 24.31 -3.65
C SER A 293 1.49 24.93 -2.37
N ALA A 294 1.24 26.23 -2.17
CA ALA A 294 1.56 26.94 -0.94
C ALA A 294 0.80 26.35 0.26
N LYS A 295 -0.50 26.05 0.10
CA LYS A 295 -1.30 25.43 1.18
C LYS A 295 -0.85 24.01 1.52
N LYS A 296 -0.48 23.19 0.53
CA LYS A 296 0.17 21.89 0.75
C LYS A 296 1.46 22.03 1.55
N TYR A 297 2.30 23.02 1.21
CA TYR A 297 3.55 23.27 1.91
C TYR A 297 3.31 23.57 3.40
N GLU A 298 2.44 24.53 3.71
CA GLU A 298 2.12 24.89 5.09
C GLU A 298 1.43 23.75 5.85
N MET A 299 0.51 23.01 5.21
CA MET A 299 -0.11 21.82 5.76
C MET A 299 0.94 20.78 6.20
N LEU A 300 1.83 20.38 5.28
CA LEU A 300 2.83 19.36 5.56
C LEU A 300 3.83 19.80 6.64
N LYS A 301 4.23 21.08 6.60
CA LYS A 301 5.17 21.68 7.55
C LYS A 301 4.63 21.74 8.98
N ARG A 302 3.37 22.14 9.16
CA ARG A 302 2.77 22.36 10.49
C ARG A 302 2.14 21.10 11.08
N THR A 303 1.69 20.17 10.24
CA THR A 303 0.79 19.08 10.69
C THR A 303 1.37 17.67 10.57
N SER A 304 2.63 17.53 10.16
CA SER A 304 3.33 16.24 10.26
C SER A 304 3.94 16.08 11.65
N SER A 305 3.42 15.15 12.44
CA SER A 305 3.92 14.86 13.79
C SER A 305 4.54 13.46 13.89
N ARG A 306 5.22 13.18 15.01
CA ARG A 306 5.78 11.84 15.26
C ARG A 306 4.68 10.79 15.49
N SER A 307 3.57 11.18 16.12
CA SER A 307 2.44 10.29 16.40
C SER A 307 1.56 10.04 15.16
N ALA A 308 1.44 11.04 14.28
CA ALA A 308 0.67 10.95 13.04
C ALA A 308 1.45 11.59 11.88
N PRO A 309 2.44 10.88 11.30
CA PRO A 309 3.22 11.40 10.19
C PRO A 309 2.41 11.42 8.89
N TRP A 310 2.71 12.38 8.02
CA TRP A 310 2.22 12.36 6.64
C TRP A 310 3.07 11.41 5.77
N ASN A 311 2.39 10.58 4.96
CA ASN A 311 3.04 9.79 3.92
C ASN A 311 2.70 10.38 2.54
N ILE A 312 3.71 10.82 1.80
CA ILE A 312 3.51 11.51 0.52
C ILE A 312 3.70 10.50 -0.60
N VAL A 313 2.59 10.11 -1.24
CA VAL A 313 2.54 9.07 -2.27
C VAL A 313 2.55 9.71 -3.65
N ARG A 314 3.66 9.60 -4.40
CA ARG A 314 3.74 10.03 -5.80
C ARG A 314 2.78 9.21 -6.64
N SER A 315 1.80 9.87 -7.23
CA SER A 315 0.62 9.22 -7.78
C SER A 315 0.51 9.29 -9.29
N ASN A 316 1.54 9.74 -10.01
CA ASN A 316 1.55 9.77 -11.49
C ASN A 316 1.26 8.39 -12.09
N ASN A 317 1.97 7.36 -11.62
CA ASN A 317 1.60 5.98 -11.89
C ASN A 317 0.59 5.48 -10.84
N LYS A 318 -0.67 5.29 -11.26
CA LYS A 318 -1.77 4.88 -10.37
C LYS A 318 -1.56 3.51 -9.74
N HIS A 319 -0.90 2.57 -10.42
CA HIS A 319 -0.65 1.23 -9.89
C HIS A 319 0.38 1.29 -8.75
N LYS A 320 1.55 1.88 -9.02
CA LYS A 320 2.61 2.07 -8.00
C LYS A 320 2.11 2.80 -6.75
N ALA A 321 1.31 3.86 -6.95
CA ALA A 321 0.73 4.62 -5.85
C ALA A 321 -0.22 3.79 -4.98
N ARG A 322 -1.05 2.93 -5.58
CA ARG A 322 -1.93 2.03 -4.84
C ARG A 322 -1.14 1.00 -4.05
N MET A 323 -0.15 0.38 -4.69
CA MET A 323 0.73 -0.59 -4.06
C MET A 323 1.40 0.01 -2.83
N GLU A 324 1.98 1.20 -2.98
CA GLU A 324 2.68 1.88 -1.89
C GLU A 324 1.74 2.30 -0.76
N ALA A 325 0.57 2.86 -1.09
CA ALA A 325 -0.43 3.18 -0.09
C ALA A 325 -0.92 1.94 0.68
N VAL A 326 -1.09 0.78 0.02
CA VAL A 326 -1.42 -0.48 0.71
C VAL A 326 -0.29 -0.93 1.63
N LYS A 327 0.97 -0.83 1.19
CA LYS A 327 2.12 -1.18 2.05
C LYS A 327 2.17 -0.29 3.29
N ILE A 328 1.95 1.02 3.15
CA ILE A 328 1.90 1.97 4.29
C ILE A 328 0.84 1.52 5.29
N ILE A 329 -0.38 1.21 4.82
CA ILE A 329 -1.47 0.74 5.67
C ILE A 329 -1.10 -0.59 6.37
N LEU A 330 -0.59 -1.58 5.63
CA LEU A 330 -0.18 -2.87 6.20
C LEU A 330 1.02 -2.77 7.15
N ASN A 331 1.88 -1.75 7.00
CA ASN A 331 2.99 -1.48 7.91
C ASN A 331 2.55 -0.72 9.17
N SER A 332 1.34 -0.15 9.20
CA SER A 332 0.85 0.58 10.38
C SER A 332 0.51 -0.31 11.57
N THR A 333 0.39 -1.64 11.36
CA THR A 333 0.03 -2.60 12.40
C THR A 333 0.69 -3.95 12.18
N ASP A 334 1.04 -4.64 13.27
CA ASP A 334 1.60 -5.99 13.22
C ASP A 334 0.47 -7.03 13.38
N TYR A 335 -0.02 -7.54 12.26
CA TYR A 335 -1.18 -8.42 12.20
C TYR A 335 -0.81 -9.90 12.06
N ASP A 336 -1.69 -10.77 12.56
CA ASP A 336 -1.51 -12.22 12.54
C ASP A 336 -1.34 -12.78 11.10
N ASN A 337 -0.46 -13.78 10.95
CA ASN A 337 -0.25 -14.54 9.71
C ASN A 337 0.19 -13.71 8.48
N ARG A 338 0.89 -12.59 8.73
CA ARG A 338 1.52 -11.77 7.69
C ARG A 338 2.44 -12.58 6.78
N ASN A 339 2.28 -12.42 5.46
CA ASN A 339 3.13 -13.10 4.49
C ASN A 339 4.43 -12.33 4.21
N TYR A 340 5.47 -12.64 4.98
CA TYR A 340 6.80 -12.03 4.85
C TYR A 340 7.57 -12.35 3.57
N SER A 341 7.03 -13.17 2.64
CA SER A 341 7.63 -13.31 1.31
C SER A 341 7.32 -12.14 0.37
N LEU A 342 6.31 -11.31 0.71
CA LEU A 342 5.99 -10.09 -0.04
C LEU A 342 6.91 -8.94 0.35
N ASN A 343 7.09 -7.98 -0.56
CA ASN A 343 7.92 -6.80 -0.31
C ASN A 343 7.10 -5.67 0.32
N PHE A 344 7.24 -5.48 1.63
CA PHE A 344 6.62 -4.37 2.36
C PHE A 344 7.54 -3.15 2.53
N THR A 345 8.75 -3.20 1.97
CA THR A 345 9.67 -2.06 2.02
C THR A 345 9.08 -0.89 1.25
N ALA A 346 9.14 0.29 1.85
CA ALA A 346 8.70 1.51 1.21
C ALA A 346 9.59 1.81 0.00
N ASP A 347 8.97 2.13 -1.14
CA ASP A 347 9.71 2.65 -2.28
C ASP A 347 9.93 4.16 -2.07
N GLU A 348 11.15 4.56 -1.72
CA GLU A 348 11.51 5.96 -1.42
C GLU A 348 11.40 6.92 -2.62
N ASN A 349 11.08 6.42 -3.82
CA ASN A 349 10.75 7.24 -4.98
C ASN A 349 9.23 7.49 -5.08
N ILE A 350 8.43 6.66 -4.43
CA ILE A 350 6.96 6.75 -4.41
C ILE A 350 6.47 7.29 -3.07
N ASN A 351 6.90 6.72 -1.94
CA ASN A 351 6.65 7.24 -0.60
C ASN A 351 7.78 8.19 -0.19
N ILE A 352 7.52 9.48 -0.32
CA ILE A 352 8.47 10.55 -0.02
C ILE A 352 8.27 11.00 1.43
N SER A 353 9.36 11.14 2.18
CA SER A 353 9.30 11.76 3.51
C SER A 353 8.91 13.23 3.40
N VAL A 354 8.21 13.74 4.41
CA VAL A 354 7.80 15.15 4.48
C VAL A 354 8.99 16.09 4.33
N GLN A 355 10.11 15.80 5.00
CA GLN A 355 11.33 16.61 4.92
C GLN A 355 11.87 16.72 3.49
N LYS A 356 11.91 15.59 2.77
CA LYS A 356 12.38 15.53 1.37
C LYS A 356 11.41 16.27 0.45
N GLU A 357 10.10 16.21 0.72
CA GLU A 357 9.13 16.99 -0.03
C GLU A 357 9.27 18.49 0.21
N LEU A 358 9.32 18.93 1.46
CA LEU A 358 9.45 20.35 1.82
C LEU A 358 10.74 20.94 1.23
N SER A 359 11.85 20.21 1.28
CA SER A 359 13.11 20.62 0.65
C SER A 359 12.96 20.77 -0.87
N ARG A 360 12.29 19.83 -1.55
CA ARG A 360 12.03 19.92 -2.99
C ARG A 360 11.15 21.13 -3.34
N MET A 361 10.07 21.36 -2.58
CA MET A 361 9.15 22.47 -2.80
C MET A 361 9.85 23.83 -2.62
N ARG A 362 10.75 23.95 -1.62
CA ARG A 362 11.58 25.17 -1.46
C ARG A 362 12.54 25.39 -2.63
N ASN A 363 13.24 24.34 -3.05
CA ASN A 363 14.35 24.48 -4.00
C ASN A 363 13.89 24.71 -5.44
N LYS A 364 12.77 24.09 -5.85
CA LYS A 364 12.35 24.16 -7.26
C LYS A 364 11.39 25.31 -7.57
N LYS A 365 10.78 25.95 -6.56
CA LYS A 365 9.55 26.77 -6.72
C LYS A 365 8.46 26.05 -7.54
N ASP A 366 8.61 24.74 -7.70
CA ASP A 366 7.83 23.86 -8.57
C ASP A 366 7.13 22.91 -7.61
N TYR A 367 5.91 23.32 -7.26
CA TYR A 367 5.22 22.86 -6.06
C TYR A 367 4.25 21.70 -6.31
#